data_AF-A0A378P9F4-F1
#
_entry.id   AF-A0A378P9F4-F1
#
_cell.length_a   1.000
_cell.length_b   1.000
_cell.length_c   1.000
_cell.angle_alpha   90.00
_cell.angle_beta   90.00
_cell.angle_gamma   90.00
#
_symmetry.space_group_name_H-M   'P 1'
#
loop_
_entity.id
_entity.type
_entity.pdbx_description
1 polymer ?
#
loop_
_entity_poly.entity_id
_entity_poly.type
_entity_poly.pdbx_seq_one_letter_code
_entity_poly.pdbx_strand_id
1 'polypeptide(L)'
;MISVKKLSSKPLTFVATLDVATASRYALQSVLYRKNGKGEVTPIETSQRAQWLEPGKQVIQFTFDNSNQLADDSLYLGYFTFDRLRSAKNCLPI
;
A
#
# COMPACT_ATOMS: atom_id res chain seq x y z
N MET A 1 -9.74 -7.09 11.00
CA MET A 1 -8.97 -8.12 10.23
C MET A 1 -8.60 -7.49 8.89
N ILE A 2 -7.36 -7.66 8.42
CA ILE A 2 -6.89 -7.10 7.14
C ILE A 2 -6.53 -8.28 6.24
N SER A 3 -7.06 -8.31 5.02
CA SER A 3 -6.74 -9.32 4.01
C SER A 3 -6.16 -8.63 2.79
N VAL A 4 -4.94 -8.99 2.41
CA VAL A 4 -4.30 -8.47 1.20
C VAL A 4 -4.30 -9.58 0.16
N LYS A 5 -4.91 -9.30 -1.00
CA LYS A 5 -4.92 -10.19 -2.16
C LYS A 5 -4.20 -9.53 -3.31
N LYS A 6 -3.42 -10.33 -4.02
CA LYS A 6 -2.82 -9.92 -5.29
C LYS A 6 -3.85 -10.11 -6.41
N LEU A 7 -4.16 -9.04 -7.13
CA LEU A 7 -5.11 -9.05 -8.25
C LEU A 7 -4.41 -9.29 -9.59
N SER A 8 -3.26 -8.64 -9.81
CA SER A 8 -2.53 -8.75 -11.08
C SER A 8 -1.04 -8.57 -10.84
N SER A 9 -0.22 -9.18 -11.71
CA SER A 9 1.23 -9.08 -11.65
C SER A 9 1.80 -8.04 -12.63
N LYS A 10 1.00 -7.55 -13.59
CA LYS A 10 1.43 -6.62 -14.66
C LYS A 10 0.25 -5.73 -15.10
N PRO A 11 0.06 -4.53 -14.50
CA PRO A 11 0.81 -3.92 -13.40
C PRO A 11 0.54 -4.60 -12.05
N LEU A 12 1.49 -4.51 -11.11
CA LEU A 12 1.44 -5.22 -9.83
C LEU A 12 0.33 -4.61 -8.96
N THR A 13 -0.84 -5.23 -8.98
CA THR A 13 -2.06 -4.70 -8.36
C THR A 13 -2.43 -5.54 -7.16
N PHE A 14 -2.64 -4.87 -6.04
CA PHE A 14 -3.05 -5.47 -4.78
C PHE A 14 -4.34 -4.84 -4.29
N VAL A 15 -5.11 -5.66 -3.59
CA VAL A 15 -6.35 -5.29 -2.95
C VAL A 15 -6.23 -5.61 -1.48
N ALA A 16 -6.29 -4.58 -0.64
CA ALA A 16 -6.44 -4.74 0.79
C ALA A 16 -7.93 -4.60 1.14
N THR A 17 -8.52 -5.66 1.69
CA THR A 17 -9.80 -5.59 2.39
C THR A 17 -9.52 -5.34 3.87
N LEU A 18 -10.11 -4.29 4.40
CA LEU A 18 -10.03 -3.94 5.81
C LEU A 18 -11.42 -3.67 6.36
N ASP A 19 -11.64 -4.18 7.57
CA ASP A 19 -12.84 -3.90 8.34
C ASP A 19 -12.58 -2.65 9.20
N VAL A 20 -13.26 -1.56 8.87
CA VAL A 20 -13.10 -0.25 9.49
C VAL A 20 -14.18 -0.09 10.55
N ALA A 21 -13.77 -0.03 11.82
CA ALA A 21 -14.74 0.16 12.91
C ALA A 21 -15.25 1.60 13.03
N THR A 22 -14.51 2.59 12.51
CA THR A 22 -14.85 4.02 12.66
C THR A 22 -14.45 4.79 11.41
N ALA A 23 -15.36 5.64 10.93
CA ALA A 23 -15.12 6.53 9.80
C ALA A 23 -13.87 7.38 10.06
N SER A 24 -12.84 7.26 9.22
CA SER A 24 -11.63 8.06 9.37
C SER A 24 -10.83 8.11 8.08
N ARG A 25 -9.84 9.00 8.03
CA ARG A 25 -8.88 9.04 6.95
C ARG A 25 -7.76 8.06 7.27
N TYR A 26 -7.55 7.07 6.41
CA TYR A 26 -6.49 6.10 6.55
C TYR A 26 -5.47 6.28 5.44
N ALA A 27 -4.19 6.30 5.81
CA ALA A 27 -3.07 6.18 4.90
C ALA A 27 -2.60 4.72 4.92
N LEU A 28 -2.71 4.07 3.78
CA LEU A 28 -2.03 2.82 3.51
C LEU A 28 -0.70 3.14 2.84
N GLN A 29 0.40 2.82 3.50
CA GLN A 29 1.73 2.86 2.92
C GLN A 29 2.23 1.44 2.70
N SER A 30 2.76 1.19 1.51
CA SER A 30 3.35 -0.08 1.15
C SER A 30 4.64 0.14 0.38
N VAL A 31 5.66 -0.64 0.71
CA VAL A 31 6.98 -0.57 0.08
C VAL A 31 7.24 -1.88 -0.65
N LEU A 32 7.58 -1.76 -1.92
CA LEU A 32 7.96 -2.86 -2.78
C LEU A 32 9.48 -2.99 -2.78
N TYR A 33 9.97 -4.16 -2.36
CA TYR A 33 11.38 -4.48 -2.34
C TYR A 33 11.74 -5.43 -3.48
N ARG A 34 12.94 -5.23 -4.03
CA ARG A 34 13.60 -6.17 -4.94
C ARG A 34 14.63 -6.95 -4.18
N LYS A 35 14.72 -8.26 -4.41
CA LYS A 35 15.93 -9.01 -4.12
C LYS A 35 16.76 -9.14 -5.38
N ASN A 36 18.00 -8.65 -5.37
CA ASN A 36 18.92 -8.88 -6.48
C ASN A 36 19.51 -10.31 -6.42
N GLY A 37 20.15 -10.76 -7.49
CA GLY A 37 20.82 -12.08 -7.54
C GLY A 37 21.98 -12.25 -6.55
N LYS A 38 22.40 -11.17 -5.86
CA LYS A 38 23.37 -11.19 -4.75
C LYS A 38 22.71 -11.30 -3.37
N GLY A 39 21.38 -11.37 -3.32
CA GLY A 39 20.59 -11.46 -2.10
C GLY A 39 20.30 -10.11 -1.41
N GLU A 40 20.73 -8.98 -1.99
CA GLU A 40 20.47 -7.65 -1.43
C GLU A 40 19.03 -7.22 -1.70
N VAL A 41 18.38 -6.73 -0.64
CA VAL A 41 16.99 -6.28 -0.67
C VAL A 41 16.97 -4.75 -0.81
N THR A 42 16.52 -4.24 -1.95
CA THR A 42 16.49 -2.80 -2.27
C THR A 42 15.04 -2.33 -2.45
N PRO A 43 14.62 -1.23 -1.80
CA PRO A 43 13.30 -0.67 -2.05
C PRO A 43 13.26 -0.07 -3.46
N ILE A 44 12.32 -0.52 -4.30
CA ILE A 44 12.16 0.01 -5.66
C ILE A 44 11.14 1.14 -5.67
N GLU A 45 10.01 0.91 -5.01
CA GLU A 45 8.84 1.77 -5.12
C GLU A 45 8.10 1.80 -3.79
N THR A 46 7.60 2.98 -3.44
CA THR A 46 6.71 3.17 -2.30
C THR A 46 5.38 3.67 -2.83
N SER A 47 4.32 2.91 -2.56
CA SER A 47 2.95 3.30 -2.89
C SER A 47 2.26 3.72 -1.60
N GLN A 48 1.85 4.98 -1.55
CA GLN A 48 1.07 5.52 -0.45
C GLN A 48 -0.30 5.97 -0.97
N ARG A 49 -1.36 5.46 -0.34
CA ARG A 49 -2.74 5.81 -0.64
C ARG A 49 -3.42 6.29 0.63
N ALA A 50 -3.81 7.55 0.63
CA ALA A 50 -4.62 8.11 1.70
C ALA A 50 -6.05 8.30 1.20
N GLN A 51 -7.00 7.56 1.76
CA GLN A 51 -8.42 7.73 1.45
C GLN A 51 -9.27 7.79 2.71
N TRP A 52 -10.41 8.47 2.57
CA TRP A 52 -11.44 8.41 3.59
C TRP A 52 -12.11 7.04 3.53
N LEU A 53 -12.24 6.40 4.68
CA LEU A 53 -12.89 5.11 4.82
C LEU A 53 -14.07 5.23 5.75
N GLU A 54 -15.21 4.81 5.24
CA GLU A 54 -16.44 4.68 6.02
C GLU A 54 -16.37 3.41 6.90
N PRO A 55 -17.11 3.37 8.02
CA PRO A 55 -17.16 2.18 8.84
C PRO A 55 -17.79 1.01 8.06
N GLY A 56 -17.24 -0.19 8.24
CA GLY A 56 -17.62 -1.41 7.53
C GLY A 56 -16.48 -1.99 6.71
N LYS A 57 -16.82 -2.92 5.80
CA LYS A 57 -15.85 -3.59 4.94
C LYS A 57 -15.44 -2.67 3.79
N GLN A 58 -14.23 -2.15 3.87
CA GLN A 58 -13.65 -1.30 2.86
C GLN A 58 -12.61 -2.05 2.04
N VAL A 59 -12.55 -1.71 0.76
CA VAL A 59 -11.62 -2.31 -0.19
C VAL A 59 -10.76 -1.21 -0.75
N ILE A 60 -9.45 -1.31 -0.53
CA ILE A 60 -8.46 -0.37 -1.06
C ILE A 60 -7.65 -1.09 -2.12
N GLN A 61 -7.68 -0.55 -3.34
CA GLN A 61 -6.82 -0.99 -4.41
C GLN A 61 -5.60 -0.09 -4.50
N PHE A 62 -4.42 -0.70 -4.58
CA PHE A 62 -3.18 -0.01 -4.85
C PHE A 62 -2.40 -0.79 -5.91
N THR A 63 -1.72 -0.03 -6.75
CA THR A 63 -0.97 -0.55 -7.89
C THR A 63 0.44 -0.02 -7.77
N PHE A 64 1.40 -0.88 -8.09
CA PHE A 64 2.79 -0.49 -8.29
C PHE A 64 3.10 -0.54 -9.78
N ASP A 65 3.79 0.49 -10.23
CA ASP A 65 4.35 0.53 -11.57
C ASP A 65 5.59 -0.35 -11.60
N ASN A 66 5.36 -1.67 -11.71
CA ASN A 66 6.40 -2.65 -12.01
C ASN A 66 6.84 -2.51 -13.49
N SER A 67 7.16 -1.29 -13.92
CA SER A 67 7.58 -0.96 -15.29
C SER A 67 8.88 -1.69 -15.67
N ASN A 68 9.69 -2.08 -14.67
CA ASN A 68 10.92 -2.84 -14.87
C ASN A 68 10.72 -4.34 -15.17
N GLN A 69 9.46 -4.80 -15.33
CA GLN A 69 9.13 -6.20 -15.66
C GLN A 69 9.85 -7.21 -14.78
N LEU A 70 10.03 -6.86 -13.50
CA LEU A 70 10.81 -7.69 -12.59
C LEU A 70 10.01 -8.95 -12.30
N ALA A 71 10.67 -10.11 -12.43
CA ALA A 71 10.08 -11.41 -12.19
C ALA A 71 9.50 -11.45 -10.77
N ASP A 72 8.30 -12.00 -10.65
CA ASP A 72 7.53 -12.08 -9.40
C ASP A 72 8.35 -12.74 -8.27
N ASP A 73 9.17 -13.73 -8.62
CA ASP A 73 10.11 -14.43 -7.72
C ASP A 73 11.14 -13.52 -7.03
N SER A 74 11.42 -12.35 -7.59
CA SER A 74 12.40 -11.40 -7.04
C SER A 74 11.75 -10.19 -6.35
N LEU A 75 10.42 -10.14 -6.32
CA LEU A 75 9.66 -9.04 -5.74
C LEU A 75 9.11 -9.44 -4.38
N TYR A 76 9.53 -8.71 -3.36
CA TYR A 76 9.05 -8.88 -2.00
C TYR A 76 8.18 -7.70 -1.63
N LEU A 77 6.94 -8.01 -1.29
CA LEU A 77 6.06 -7.06 -0.65
C LEU A 77 6.54 -6.92 0.80
N GLY A 78 7.00 -5.72 1.15
CA GLY A 78 7.55 -5.46 2.47
C GLY A 78 6.44 -5.34 3.51
N TYR A 79 6.53 -4.28 4.31
CA TYR A 79 5.52 -4.00 5.32
C TYR A 79 4.38 -3.15 4.74
N PHE A 80 3.23 -3.31 5.38
CA PHE A 80 2.07 -2.45 5.21
C PHE A 80 1.85 -1.67 6.49
N THR A 81 1.88 -0.35 6.39
CA THR A 81 1.53 0.50 7.51
C THR A 81 0.17 1.12 7.23
N PHE A 82 -0.77 0.89 8.14
CA PHE A 82 -2.04 1.60 8.17
C PHE A 82 -1.93 2.69 9.21
N ASP A 83 -1.73 3.91 8.75
CA ASP A 83 -1.71 5.07 9.62
C ASP A 83 -3.08 5.74 9.59
N ARG A 84 -3.72 5.88 10.75
CA ARG A 84 -4.93 6.71 10.85
C ARG A 84 -4.47 8.15 10.78
N LEU A 85 -4.63 8.77 9.61
CA LEU A 85 -4.43 10.19 9.45
C LEU A 85 -5.47 10.92 10.28
N ARG A 86 -5.06 11.30 11.48
CA ARG A 86 -5.73 12.36 12.22
C ARG A 86 -5.60 13.59 11.34
N SER A 87 -6.73 14.07 10.81
CA SER A 87 -6.75 15.32 10.07
C SER A 87 -6.12 16.39 10.96
N ALA A 88 -4.85 16.70 10.73
CA ALA A 88 -4.25 17.91 11.23
C ALA A 88 -4.95 19.03 10.47
N LYS A 89 -6.07 19.51 11.02
CA LYS A 89 -6.58 20.84 10.75
C LYS A 89 -5.53 21.83 11.24
N ASN A 90 -4.45 21.98 10.50
CA ASN A 90 -3.50 23.09 10.69
C ASN A 90 -2.67 23.32 9.43
N CYS A 91 -3.35 23.60 8.32
CA CYS A 91 -2.80 24.57 7.38
C CYS A 91 -3.19 25.94 7.96
N LEU A 92 -2.31 26.50 8.79
CA LEU A 92 -2.32 27.94 9.08
C LEU A 92 -2.13 28.66 7.73
N PRO A 93 -3.04 29.56 7.32
CA PRO A 93 -2.73 30.50 6.25
C PRO A 93 -1.70 31.49 6.78
N ILE A 94 -0.57 31.59 6.08
CA ILE A 94 0.34 32.75 6.13
C ILE A 94 -0.31 33.95 5.45
#